data_AF-A0A7V9AS60-F1
#
_entry.id   AF-A0A7V9AS60-F1
#
_cell.length_a   1.000
_cell.length_b   1.000
_cell.length_c   1.000
_cell.angle_alpha   90.00
_cell.angle_beta   90.00
_cell.angle_gamma   90.00
#
_symmetry.space_group_name_H-M   'P 1'
#
loop_
_entity.id
_entity.type
_entity.pdbx_description
1 polymer ?
#
loop_
_entity_poly.entity_id
_entity_poly.type
_entity_poly.pdbx_seq_one_letter_code
_entity_poly.pdbx_strand_id
1 'polypeptide(L)'
;SLPVTAFITAWGPLRREPIYGAVEAERGRMAAAGLLATYFALGAIGIFLGLAIGADLLVRIAPGAYADAAPLIPIIGLGFLLRGWFRVLRRSAKFPQRWLWYVWLCVAAGVVFVVACILLIPPLGTYGAALAVVAAFLAASIVMSLRSQLGREPIPFAYGRILGGVVIAAGCYAVAKALGGDGALAALVDVAALVAYPLLLAATGIVPRAHIAPLRSFAAAALPSRSPSANGRVKLDGLDGSQRAMLELLVRHRRPPQDVAPLIGVSRRELESRFVGALRHVGGVGTPSDGDAGIGAYLLSSAPVAVRDQLWRRLSAQGADALEVDALSLTLERLRRAPDQAWPR
;
A
#
# COMPACT_ATOMS: atom_id res chain seq x y z
N SER A 1 -12.13 5.35 9.16
CA SER A 1 -12.05 4.17 8.26
C SER A 1 -11.09 4.36 7.07
N LEU A 2 -10.82 5.61 6.66
CA LEU A 2 -9.92 5.95 5.54
C LEU A 2 -8.55 5.25 5.55
N PRO A 3 -7.77 5.18 6.65
CA PRO A 3 -6.42 4.60 6.59
C PRO A 3 -6.42 3.09 6.30
N VAL A 4 -7.37 2.35 6.89
CA VAL A 4 -7.52 0.90 6.62
C VAL A 4 -7.97 0.67 5.18
N THR A 5 -8.89 1.48 4.67
CA THR A 5 -9.34 1.38 3.28
C THR A 5 -8.21 1.76 2.32
N ALA A 6 -7.49 2.85 2.57
CA ALA A 6 -6.33 3.26 1.77
C ALA A 6 -5.27 2.17 1.73
N PHE A 7 -4.97 1.56 2.89
CA PHE A 7 -4.06 0.42 2.96
C PHE A 7 -4.56 -0.75 2.10
N ILE A 8 -5.83 -1.15 2.24
CA ILE A 8 -6.41 -2.27 1.48
C ILE A 8 -6.50 -1.98 -0.03
N THR A 9 -6.77 -0.73 -0.39
CA THR A 9 -6.84 -0.29 -1.78
C THR A 9 -5.45 -0.26 -2.40
N ALA A 10 -4.43 0.20 -1.67
CA ALA A 10 -3.03 0.10 -2.07
C ALA A 10 -2.55 -1.36 -2.11
N TRP A 11 -3.13 -2.22 -1.25
CA TRP A 11 -2.76 -3.63 -1.14
C TRP A 11 -3.13 -4.48 -2.36
N GLY A 12 -4.24 -4.16 -3.04
CA GLY A 12 -4.65 -4.86 -4.25
C GLY A 12 -3.58 -4.82 -5.36
N PRO A 13 -3.14 -3.61 -5.75
CA PRO A 13 -2.00 -3.39 -6.64
C PRO A 13 -0.71 -4.02 -6.12
N LEU A 14 -0.33 -3.81 -4.85
CA LEU A 14 0.90 -4.37 -4.27
C LEU A 14 0.98 -5.91 -4.40
N ARG A 15 -0.13 -6.64 -4.29
CA ARG A 15 -0.12 -8.10 -4.50
C ARG A 15 0.07 -8.52 -5.95
N ARG A 16 -0.32 -7.65 -6.89
CA ARG A 16 -0.06 -7.84 -8.31
C ARG A 16 1.34 -7.37 -8.68
N GLU A 17 2.01 -6.67 -7.76
CA GLU A 17 3.33 -6.17 -8.05
C GLU A 17 4.36 -7.29 -8.19
N PRO A 18 5.27 -7.13 -9.17
CA PRO A 18 6.49 -7.90 -9.40
C PRO A 18 7.18 -8.40 -8.14
N ILE A 19 7.46 -7.45 -7.24
CA ILE A 19 8.24 -7.66 -6.03
C ILE A 19 7.52 -8.61 -5.09
N TYR A 20 6.19 -8.49 -4.99
CA TYR A 20 5.41 -9.39 -4.14
C TYR A 20 5.46 -10.82 -4.69
N GLY A 21 5.40 -10.99 -6.02
CA GLY A 21 5.59 -12.28 -6.67
C GLY A 21 6.97 -12.89 -6.41
N ALA A 22 8.03 -12.08 -6.50
CA ALA A 22 9.40 -12.51 -6.19
C ALA A 22 9.57 -12.93 -4.72
N VAL A 23 9.04 -12.14 -3.78
CA VAL A 23 9.06 -12.48 -2.34
C VAL A 23 8.26 -13.75 -2.06
N GLU A 24 7.11 -13.93 -2.73
CA GLU A 24 6.31 -15.14 -2.61
C GLU A 24 7.04 -16.37 -3.18
N ALA A 25 7.80 -16.23 -4.28
CA ALA A 25 8.59 -17.29 -4.86
C ALA A 25 9.81 -17.65 -4.00
N GLU A 26 10.52 -16.65 -3.45
CA GLU A 26 11.75 -16.85 -2.68
C GLU A 26 11.46 -17.33 -1.24
N ARG A 27 10.50 -16.71 -0.56
CA ARG A 27 10.22 -16.96 0.87
C ARG A 27 8.97 -17.81 1.12
N GLY A 28 8.19 -18.08 0.09
CA GLY A 28 6.90 -18.71 0.19
C GLY A 28 5.79 -17.73 0.58
N ARG A 29 4.57 -18.07 0.15
CA ARG A 29 3.36 -17.25 0.35
C ARG A 29 3.08 -16.90 1.81
N MET A 30 3.35 -17.81 2.75
CA MET A 30 3.11 -17.57 4.18
C MET A 30 4.08 -16.55 4.77
N ALA A 31 5.37 -16.62 4.41
CA ALA A 31 6.35 -15.65 4.85
C ALA A 31 6.04 -14.25 4.30
N ALA A 32 5.62 -14.15 3.04
CA ALA A 32 5.15 -12.89 2.45
C ALA A 32 3.94 -12.30 3.22
N ALA A 33 2.97 -13.15 3.58
CA ALA A 33 1.80 -12.74 4.37
C ALA A 33 2.17 -12.31 5.81
N GLY A 34 3.10 -13.02 6.47
CA GLY A 34 3.59 -12.66 7.80
C GLY A 34 4.38 -11.35 7.80
N LEU A 35 5.22 -11.14 6.79
CA LEU A 35 5.97 -9.91 6.59
C LEU A 35 5.03 -8.72 6.38
N LEU A 36 4.03 -8.89 5.52
CA LEU A 36 2.98 -7.91 5.33
C LEU A 36 2.29 -7.57 6.65
N ALA A 37 1.77 -8.58 7.35
CA ALA A 37 0.98 -8.34 8.54
C ALA A 37 1.82 -7.61 9.60
N THR A 38 3.12 -7.94 9.69
CA THR A 38 4.08 -7.21 10.53
C THR A 38 4.18 -5.74 10.12
N TYR A 39 4.35 -5.41 8.83
CA TYR A 39 4.41 -4.01 8.39
C TYR A 39 3.11 -3.24 8.60
N PHE A 40 1.97 -3.90 8.36
CA PHE A 40 0.69 -3.31 8.68
C PHE A 40 0.56 -3.00 10.17
N ALA A 41 0.96 -3.93 11.05
CA ALA A 41 0.93 -3.72 12.49
C ALA A 41 1.83 -2.55 12.91
N LEU A 42 3.06 -2.48 12.40
CA LEU A 42 3.97 -1.35 12.67
C LEU A 42 3.40 -0.01 12.17
N GLY A 43 2.84 0.02 10.96
CA GLY A 43 2.17 1.21 10.43
C GLY A 43 0.95 1.61 11.26
N ALA A 44 0.14 0.64 11.68
CA ALA A 44 -1.01 0.85 12.56
C ALA A 44 -0.60 1.42 13.92
N ILE A 45 0.47 0.91 14.52
CA ILE A 45 1.06 1.44 15.76
C ILE A 45 1.52 2.89 15.56
N GLY A 46 2.20 3.20 14.45
CA GLY A 46 2.60 4.57 14.13
C GLY A 46 1.41 5.52 13.95
N ILE A 47 0.34 5.09 13.27
CA ILE A 47 -0.91 5.85 13.14
C ILE A 47 -1.57 6.05 14.51
N PHE A 48 -1.57 5.02 15.36
CA PHE A 48 -2.09 5.12 16.72
C PHE A 48 -1.33 6.15 17.53
N LEU A 49 -0.01 6.13 17.48
CA LEU A 49 0.86 7.12 18.11
C LEU A 49 0.54 8.53 17.62
N GLY A 50 0.38 8.70 16.31
CA GLY A 50 -0.08 9.93 15.67
C GLY A 50 -1.40 10.44 16.23
N LEU A 51 -2.39 9.55 16.40
CA LEU A 51 -3.68 9.90 16.99
C LEU A 51 -3.58 10.23 18.48
N ALA A 52 -2.75 9.49 19.23
CA ALA A 52 -2.57 9.69 20.66
C ALA A 52 -1.91 11.04 20.98
N ILE A 53 -0.87 11.40 20.24
CA ILE A 53 -0.18 12.69 20.37
C ILE A 53 -1.05 13.81 19.76
N GLY A 54 -1.60 13.60 18.57
CA GLY A 54 -2.40 14.60 17.86
C GLY A 54 -3.75 14.91 18.51
N ALA A 55 -4.27 14.06 19.39
CA ALA A 55 -5.51 14.31 20.12
C ALA A 55 -5.42 15.59 20.97
N ASP A 56 -4.29 15.82 21.64
CA ASP A 56 -4.09 17.04 22.44
C ASP A 56 -4.01 18.28 21.53
N LEU A 57 -3.33 18.16 20.39
CA LEU A 57 -3.22 19.24 19.40
C LEU A 57 -4.59 19.62 18.84
N LEU A 58 -5.43 18.63 18.51
CA LEU A 58 -6.79 18.85 18.05
C LEU A 58 -7.64 19.60 19.09
N VAL A 59 -7.46 19.28 20.36
CA VAL A 59 -8.20 19.91 21.45
C VAL A 59 -7.75 21.33 21.73
N ARG A 60 -6.46 21.64 21.52
CA ARG A 60 -5.95 23.03 21.57
C ARG A 60 -6.53 23.91 20.46
N ILE A 61 -6.86 23.33 19.30
CA ILE A 61 -7.44 24.05 18.16
C ILE A 61 -8.96 24.12 18.27
N ALA A 62 -9.60 23.11 18.87
CA ALA A 62 -11.04 23.04 19.00
C ALA A 62 -11.58 23.98 20.10
N PRO A 63 -12.86 24.42 20.00
CA PRO A 63 -13.53 25.11 21.09
C PRO A 63 -13.53 24.27 22.38
N GLY A 64 -13.40 24.93 23.54
CA GLY A 64 -13.31 24.26 24.85
C GLY A 64 -14.45 23.29 25.17
N ALA A 65 -15.62 23.44 24.52
CA ALA A 65 -16.74 22.49 24.61
C ALA A 65 -16.40 21.05 24.14
N TYR A 66 -15.29 20.86 23.41
CA TYR A 66 -14.83 19.55 22.96
C TYR A 66 -13.70 18.96 23.81
N ALA A 67 -13.25 19.65 24.87
CA ALA A 67 -12.13 19.19 25.69
C ALA A 67 -12.39 17.83 26.33
N ASP A 68 -13.62 17.57 26.80
CA ASP A 68 -14.00 16.30 27.42
C ASP A 68 -13.96 15.11 26.44
N ALA A 69 -13.99 15.38 25.12
CA ALA A 69 -13.89 14.35 24.09
C ALA A 69 -12.44 14.00 23.72
N ALA A 70 -11.44 14.78 24.16
CA ALA A 70 -10.03 14.54 23.86
C ALA A 70 -9.60 13.08 24.12
N PRO A 71 -9.89 12.50 25.31
CA PRO A 71 -9.37 11.17 25.65
C PRO A 71 -10.15 10.05 24.95
N LEU A 72 -11.30 10.34 24.34
CA LEU A 72 -12.06 9.37 23.53
C LEU A 72 -11.41 9.14 22.15
N ILE A 73 -10.71 10.14 21.60
CA ILE A 73 -10.15 10.08 20.24
C ILE A 73 -9.19 8.88 20.09
N PRO A 74 -8.19 8.66 20.98
CA PRO A 74 -7.30 7.51 20.86
C PRO A 74 -8.05 6.18 21.03
N ILE A 75 -9.00 6.08 21.96
CA ILE A 75 -9.75 4.83 22.21
C ILE A 75 -10.56 4.43 20.97
N ILE A 76 -11.25 5.39 20.35
CA ILE A 76 -11.99 5.16 19.11
C ILE A 76 -11.01 4.79 17.97
N GLY A 77 -9.87 5.49 17.89
CA GLY A 77 -8.78 5.19 16.96
C GLY A 77 -8.30 3.74 17.08
N LEU A 78 -8.07 3.26 18.31
CA LEU A 78 -7.69 1.89 18.61
C LEU A 78 -8.73 0.88 18.11
N GLY A 79 -10.02 1.15 18.33
CA GLY A 79 -11.11 0.32 17.81
C GLY A 79 -11.07 0.17 16.28
N PHE A 80 -10.80 1.27 15.55
CA PHE A 80 -10.62 1.23 14.10
C PHE A 80 -9.38 0.46 13.66
N LEU A 81 -8.27 0.57 14.40
CA LEU A 81 -7.04 -0.16 14.12
C LEU A 81 -7.21 -1.66 14.33
N LEU A 82 -7.84 -2.07 15.43
CA LEU A 82 -8.16 -3.48 15.70
C LEU A 82 -9.09 -4.05 14.64
N ARG A 83 -10.09 -3.28 14.19
CA ARG A 83 -10.93 -3.67 13.05
C ARG A 83 -10.12 -3.84 11.76
N GLY A 84 -9.15 -2.96 11.51
CA GLY A 84 -8.22 -3.07 10.38
C GLY A 84 -7.35 -4.31 10.49
N TRP A 85 -6.80 -4.58 11.66
CA TRP A 85 -6.02 -5.76 11.98
C TRP A 85 -6.81 -7.04 11.73
N PHE A 86 -8.04 -7.13 12.24
CA PHE A 86 -8.94 -8.25 11.96
C PHE A 86 -9.14 -8.52 10.46
N ARG A 87 -9.29 -7.46 9.65
CA ARG A 87 -9.37 -7.59 8.17
C ARG A 87 -8.08 -8.15 7.57
N VAL A 88 -6.92 -7.68 8.03
CA VAL A 88 -5.61 -8.14 7.54
C VAL A 88 -5.38 -9.60 7.92
N LEU A 89 -5.69 -9.99 9.16
CA LEU A 89 -5.64 -11.38 9.62
C LEU A 89 -6.52 -12.28 8.76
N ARG A 90 -7.79 -11.91 8.55
CA ARG A 90 -8.72 -12.67 7.69
C ARG A 90 -8.17 -12.85 6.28
N ARG A 91 -7.59 -11.79 5.70
CA ARG A 91 -7.07 -11.83 4.33
C ARG A 91 -5.80 -12.68 4.21
N SER A 92 -5.01 -12.74 5.27
CA SER A 92 -3.74 -13.46 5.32
C SER A 92 -3.91 -14.92 5.72
N ALA A 93 -4.93 -15.23 6.52
CA ALA A 93 -5.17 -16.58 7.03
C ALA A 93 -5.68 -17.53 5.94
N LYS A 94 -5.11 -18.73 5.94
CA LYS A 94 -5.56 -19.85 5.11
C LYS A 94 -5.96 -21.02 5.98
N PHE A 95 -7.24 -21.35 5.95
CA PHE A 95 -7.78 -22.56 6.55
C PHE A 95 -9.09 -22.93 5.84
N PRO A 96 -9.49 -24.21 5.88
CA PRO A 96 -10.76 -24.65 5.28
C PRO A 96 -11.94 -23.89 5.88
N GLN A 97 -12.97 -23.62 5.07
CA GLN A 97 -14.19 -22.93 5.50
C GLN A 97 -13.97 -21.53 6.11
N ARG A 98 -12.94 -20.80 5.66
CA ARG A 98 -12.64 -19.43 6.12
C ARG A 98 -13.82 -18.47 6.15
N TRP A 99 -14.80 -18.67 5.27
CA TRP A 99 -15.99 -17.82 5.21
C TRP A 99 -16.92 -18.05 6.41
N LEU A 100 -17.13 -19.30 6.83
CA LEU A 100 -17.95 -19.65 7.98
C LEU A 100 -17.35 -19.09 9.27
N TRP A 101 -16.06 -19.30 9.48
CA TRP A 101 -15.35 -18.72 10.63
C TRP A 101 -15.45 -17.21 10.68
N TYR A 102 -15.36 -16.53 9.54
CA TYR A 102 -15.53 -15.09 9.48
C TYR A 102 -16.95 -14.67 9.92
N VAL A 103 -17.99 -15.33 9.41
CA VAL A 103 -19.37 -15.05 9.81
C VAL A 103 -19.56 -15.25 11.32
N TRP A 104 -19.11 -16.39 11.85
CA TRP A 104 -19.19 -16.68 13.28
C TRP A 104 -18.42 -15.67 14.14
N LEU A 105 -17.22 -15.26 13.72
CA LEU A 105 -16.45 -14.25 14.45
C LEU A 105 -17.10 -12.87 14.39
N CYS A 106 -17.77 -12.51 13.29
CA CYS A 106 -18.54 -11.27 13.23
C CYS A 106 -19.76 -11.31 14.16
N VAL A 107 -20.48 -12.43 14.21
CA VAL A 107 -21.60 -12.62 15.15
C VAL A 107 -21.11 -12.57 16.59
N ALA A 108 -20.05 -13.31 16.92
CA ALA A 108 -19.45 -13.32 18.25
C ALA A 108 -18.95 -11.92 18.66
N ALA A 109 -18.30 -11.18 17.76
CA ALA A 109 -17.90 -9.79 18.01
C ALA A 109 -19.10 -8.88 18.28
N GLY A 110 -20.21 -9.06 17.55
CA GLY A 110 -21.46 -8.34 17.79
C GLY A 110 -22.05 -8.63 19.17
N VAL A 111 -22.05 -9.89 19.60
CA VAL A 111 -22.48 -10.28 20.96
C VAL A 111 -21.56 -9.67 22.01
N VAL A 112 -20.23 -9.79 21.85
CA VAL A 112 -19.25 -9.18 22.77
C VAL A 112 -19.44 -7.67 22.85
N PHE A 113 -19.70 -7.00 21.73
CA PHE A 113 -19.99 -5.56 21.69
C PHE A 113 -21.24 -5.21 22.52
N VAL A 114 -22.36 -5.91 22.31
CA VAL A 114 -23.61 -5.64 23.03
C VAL A 114 -23.44 -5.88 24.53
N VAL A 115 -22.83 -7.02 24.91
CA VAL A 115 -22.55 -7.34 26.31
C VAL A 115 -21.62 -6.30 26.93
N ALA A 116 -20.55 -5.90 26.25
CA ALA A 116 -19.64 -4.87 26.73
C ALA A 116 -20.31 -3.50 26.86
N CYS A 117 -21.23 -3.13 25.96
CA CYS A 117 -22.02 -1.91 26.10
C CYS A 117 -22.90 -1.94 27.36
N ILE A 118 -23.62 -3.04 27.61
CA ILE A 118 -24.47 -3.20 28.79
C ILE A 118 -23.65 -3.10 30.09
N LEU A 119 -22.44 -3.66 30.10
CA LEU A 119 -21.57 -3.68 31.30
C LEU A 119 -20.77 -2.39 31.50
N LEU A 120 -20.27 -1.76 30.43
CA LEU A 120 -19.32 -0.64 30.51
C LEU A 120 -19.97 0.74 30.44
N ILE A 121 -21.13 0.87 29.78
CA ILE A 121 -21.79 2.20 29.66
C ILE A 121 -22.28 2.71 31.02
N PRO A 122 -22.91 1.91 31.91
CA PRO A 122 -23.36 2.43 33.20
C PRO A 122 -22.23 3.03 34.07
N PRO A 123 -21.05 2.39 34.23
CA PRO A 123 -19.97 2.97 35.02
C PRO A 123 -19.10 4.00 34.28
N LEU A 124 -18.99 3.94 32.94
CA LEU A 124 -18.02 4.76 32.17
C LEU A 124 -18.66 5.73 31.17
N GLY A 125 -19.99 5.73 31.03
CA GLY A 125 -20.71 6.55 30.06
C GLY A 125 -20.25 6.31 28.62
N THR A 126 -19.91 7.39 27.92
CA THR A 126 -19.46 7.35 26.51
C THR A 126 -18.13 6.62 26.32
N TYR A 127 -17.25 6.61 27.31
CA TYR A 127 -16.02 5.82 27.30
C TYR A 127 -16.30 4.32 27.22
N GLY A 128 -17.35 3.87 27.92
CA GLY A 128 -17.79 2.49 27.91
C GLY A 128 -18.18 2.01 26.51
N ALA A 129 -18.88 2.86 25.74
CA ALA A 129 -19.24 2.54 24.36
C ALA A 129 -18.01 2.43 23.44
N ALA A 130 -17.01 3.31 23.59
CA ALA A 130 -15.77 3.24 22.82
C ALA A 130 -14.95 1.97 23.16
N LEU A 131 -14.85 1.64 24.46
CA LEU A 131 -14.18 0.43 24.92
C LEU A 131 -14.90 -0.86 24.48
N ALA A 132 -16.22 -0.85 24.38
CA ALA A 132 -16.97 -1.99 23.86
C ALA A 132 -16.57 -2.34 22.42
N VAL A 133 -16.35 -1.33 21.56
CA VAL A 133 -15.84 -1.55 20.19
C VAL A 133 -14.44 -2.18 20.21
N VAL A 134 -13.56 -1.67 21.07
CA VAL A 134 -12.20 -2.20 21.25
C VAL A 134 -12.27 -3.66 21.70
N ALA A 135 -13.06 -3.98 22.72
CA ALA A 135 -13.23 -5.33 23.24
C ALA A 135 -13.72 -6.32 22.17
N ALA A 136 -14.74 -5.92 21.40
CA ALA A 136 -15.32 -6.75 20.34
C ALA A 136 -14.29 -7.11 19.25
N PHE A 137 -13.57 -6.12 18.72
CA PHE A 137 -12.57 -6.36 17.67
C PHE A 137 -11.29 -6.98 18.21
N LEU A 138 -10.92 -6.73 19.47
CA LEU A 138 -9.80 -7.40 20.13
C LEU A 138 -10.08 -8.89 20.27
N ALA A 139 -11.26 -9.26 20.79
CA ALA A 139 -11.67 -10.65 20.93
C ALA A 139 -11.68 -11.38 19.58
N ALA A 140 -12.31 -10.80 18.55
CA ALA A 140 -12.32 -11.36 17.21
C ALA A 140 -10.91 -11.51 16.61
N SER A 141 -10.04 -10.53 16.85
CA SER A 141 -8.64 -10.56 16.39
C SER A 141 -7.83 -11.65 17.07
N ILE A 142 -7.99 -11.80 18.39
CA ILE A 142 -7.30 -12.84 19.17
C ILE A 142 -7.72 -14.22 18.67
N VAL A 143 -9.02 -14.49 18.57
CA VAL A 143 -9.52 -15.81 18.11
C VAL A 143 -9.05 -16.10 16.68
N MET A 144 -9.09 -15.11 15.78
CA MET A 144 -8.59 -15.28 14.41
C MET A 144 -7.08 -15.56 14.38
N SER A 145 -6.28 -14.83 15.17
CA SER A 145 -4.84 -15.05 15.28
C SER A 145 -4.54 -16.46 15.80
N LEU A 146 -5.16 -16.86 16.91
CA LEU A 146 -5.00 -18.19 17.50
C LEU A 146 -5.38 -19.29 16.49
N ARG A 147 -6.53 -19.14 15.82
CA ARG A 147 -6.98 -20.11 14.81
C ARG A 147 -6.02 -20.18 13.63
N SER A 148 -5.47 -19.04 13.22
CA SER A 148 -4.47 -18.96 12.15
C SER A 148 -3.13 -19.60 12.54
N GLN A 149 -2.75 -19.56 13.82
CA GLN A 149 -1.53 -20.23 14.32
C GLN A 149 -1.73 -21.75 14.48
N LEU A 150 -2.94 -22.18 14.84
CA LEU A 150 -3.31 -23.61 14.94
C LEU A 150 -3.64 -24.26 13.57
N GLY A 151 -3.47 -23.53 12.47
CA GLY A 151 -3.67 -24.05 11.12
C GLY A 151 -2.50 -24.88 10.61
N ARG A 152 -2.71 -25.60 9.49
CA ARG A 152 -1.62 -26.34 8.80
C ARG A 152 -0.54 -25.43 8.22
N GLU A 153 -0.89 -24.18 7.92
CA GLU A 153 -0.01 -23.15 7.37
C GLU A 153 -0.01 -21.94 8.33
N PRO A 154 0.70 -22.00 9.47
CA PRO A 154 0.75 -20.89 10.42
C PRO A 154 1.41 -19.66 9.77
N ILE A 155 0.85 -18.48 10.05
CA ILE A 155 1.45 -17.23 9.57
C ILE A 155 2.64 -16.91 10.47
N PRO A 156 3.87 -16.78 9.94
CA PRO A 156 5.04 -16.43 10.72
C PRO A 156 5.02 -14.94 11.05
N PHE A 157 4.26 -14.56 12.08
CA PHE A 157 4.28 -13.18 12.59
C PHE A 157 5.61 -12.91 13.29
N ALA A 158 6.24 -11.78 12.96
CA ALA A 158 7.43 -11.34 13.66
C ALA A 158 7.03 -10.65 14.99
N TYR A 159 6.53 -11.43 15.96
CA TYR A 159 6.04 -10.92 17.24
C TYR A 159 7.06 -10.00 17.94
N GLY A 160 8.34 -10.35 17.90
CA GLY A 160 9.41 -9.51 18.46
C GLY A 160 9.50 -8.14 17.81
N ARG A 161 9.28 -8.03 16.49
CA ARG A 161 9.26 -6.75 15.77
C ARG A 161 8.03 -5.92 16.12
N ILE A 162 6.86 -6.57 16.21
CA ILE A 162 5.60 -5.90 16.60
C ILE A 162 5.73 -5.38 18.03
N LEU A 163 6.20 -6.20 18.97
CA LEU A 163 6.43 -5.82 20.36
C LEU A 163 7.46 -4.69 20.47
N GLY A 164 8.58 -4.78 19.75
CA GLY A 164 9.56 -3.70 19.68
C GLY A 164 8.96 -2.39 19.16
N GLY A 165 8.08 -2.46 18.15
CA GLY A 165 7.33 -1.31 17.66
C GLY A 165 6.39 -0.71 18.69
N VAL A 166 5.71 -1.54 19.50
CA VAL A 166 4.88 -1.06 20.63
C VAL A 166 5.74 -0.36 21.68
N VAL A 167 6.88 -0.95 22.06
CA VAL A 167 7.80 -0.37 23.05
C VAL A 167 8.34 0.98 22.57
N ILE A 168 8.79 1.08 21.32
CA ILE A 168 9.28 2.35 20.75
C ILE A 168 8.16 3.39 20.69
N ALA A 169 6.95 3.01 20.28
CA ALA A 169 5.81 3.94 20.25
C ALA A 169 5.44 4.45 21.65
N ALA A 170 5.39 3.55 22.64
CA ALA A 170 5.14 3.90 24.04
C ALA A 170 6.23 4.84 24.58
N GLY A 171 7.50 4.58 24.25
CA GLY A 171 8.62 5.47 24.59
C GLY A 171 8.48 6.86 23.96
N CYS A 172 8.17 6.93 22.66
CA CYS A 172 7.95 8.21 21.97
C CYS A 172 6.77 8.99 22.58
N TYR A 173 5.67 8.31 22.91
CA TYR A 173 4.52 8.91 23.56
C TYR A 173 4.84 9.42 24.97
N ALA A 174 5.57 8.64 25.76
CA ALA A 174 5.99 9.04 27.11
C ALA A 174 6.91 10.28 27.07
N VAL A 175 7.86 10.34 26.13
CA VAL A 175 8.72 11.52 25.92
C VAL A 175 7.89 12.73 25.50
N ALA A 176 6.97 12.57 24.56
CA ALA A 176 6.08 13.64 24.12
C ALA A 176 5.24 14.19 25.29
N LYS A 177 4.69 13.30 26.14
CA LYS A 177 3.93 13.71 27.33
C LYS A 177 4.77 14.32 28.44
N ALA A 178 6.00 13.85 28.64
CA ALA A 178 6.89 14.35 29.70
C ALA A 178 7.50 15.72 29.35
N LEU A 179 7.81 15.95 28.07
CA LEU A 179 8.37 17.22 27.58
C LEU A 179 7.29 18.17 27.02
N GLY A 180 6.05 17.69 26.89
CA GLY A 180 4.91 18.46 26.43
C GLY A 180 4.55 19.54 27.44
N GLY A 181 4.61 20.80 27.01
CA GLY A 181 4.16 21.97 27.76
C GLY A 181 3.11 22.77 26.98
N ASP A 182 2.98 24.05 27.28
CA ASP A 182 2.18 24.97 26.48
C ASP A 182 3.03 25.75 25.47
N GLY A 183 2.48 25.97 24.27
CA GLY A 183 3.10 26.79 23.23
C GLY A 183 3.78 26.00 22.09
N ALA A 184 4.53 26.72 21.26
CA ALA A 184 5.11 26.20 20.01
C ALA A 184 6.13 25.08 20.22
N LEU A 185 6.86 25.09 21.35
CA LEU A 185 7.83 24.05 21.68
C LEU A 185 7.16 22.68 21.88
N ALA A 186 5.95 22.64 22.46
CA ALA A 186 5.22 21.38 22.63
C ALA A 186 4.85 20.76 21.28
N ALA A 187 4.37 21.56 20.33
CA ALA A 187 4.08 21.09 18.97
C ALA A 187 5.35 20.56 18.26
N LEU A 188 6.51 21.20 18.48
CA LEU A 188 7.78 20.71 17.93
C LEU A 188 8.20 19.37 18.56
N VAL A 189 8.01 19.21 19.88
CA VAL A 189 8.27 17.94 20.58
C VAL A 189 7.36 16.83 20.05
N ASP A 190 6.07 17.11 19.87
CA ASP A 190 5.09 16.16 19.33
C ASP A 190 5.47 15.71 17.91
N VAL A 191 5.81 16.66 17.03
CA VAL A 191 6.28 16.37 15.67
C VAL A 191 7.59 15.57 15.72
N ALA A 192 8.53 15.94 16.59
CA ALA A 192 9.79 15.24 16.75
C ALA A 192 9.58 13.79 17.24
N ALA A 193 8.66 13.55 18.17
CA ALA A 193 8.31 12.21 18.66
C ALA A 193 7.69 11.35 17.54
N LEU A 194 6.83 11.93 16.71
CA LEU A 194 6.23 11.25 15.55
C LEU A 194 7.26 10.90 14.47
N VAL A 195 8.22 11.79 14.21
CA VAL A 195 9.32 11.54 13.28
C VAL A 195 10.35 10.57 13.86
N ALA A 196 10.57 10.61 15.17
CA ALA A 196 11.48 9.69 15.86
C ALA A 196 11.00 8.24 15.76
N TYR A 197 9.70 7.98 15.79
CA TYR A 197 9.16 6.61 15.69
C TYR A 197 9.68 5.82 14.47
N PRO A 198 9.48 6.24 13.20
CA PRO A 198 9.99 5.50 12.04
C PRO A 198 11.53 5.50 11.98
N LEU A 199 12.20 6.55 12.47
CA LEU A 199 13.67 6.57 12.53
C LEU A 199 14.22 5.54 13.51
N LEU A 200 13.61 5.40 14.69
CA LEU A 200 13.97 4.41 15.69
C LEU A 200 13.66 2.99 15.21
N LEU A 201 12.53 2.77 14.52
CA LEU A 201 12.24 1.48 13.88
C LEU A 201 13.32 1.06 12.87
N ALA A 202 13.84 2.02 12.09
CA ALA A 202 14.92 1.79 11.14
C ALA A 202 16.28 1.61 11.83
N ALA A 203 16.59 2.42 12.84
CA ALA A 203 17.85 2.38 13.57
C ALA A 203 18.01 1.08 14.38
N THR A 204 16.94 0.60 15.02
CA THR A 204 16.93 -0.66 15.79
C THR A 204 16.86 -1.91 14.91
N GLY A 205 16.71 -1.77 13.58
CA GLY A 205 16.62 -2.90 12.66
C GLY A 205 15.30 -3.67 12.73
N ILE A 206 14.29 -3.15 13.45
CA ILE A 206 12.92 -3.71 13.42
C ILE A 206 12.39 -3.67 11.99
N VAL A 207 12.67 -2.58 11.27
CA VAL A 207 12.53 -2.51 9.81
C VAL A 207 13.90 -2.78 9.19
N PRO A 208 14.08 -3.89 8.44
CA PRO A 208 15.33 -4.20 7.74
C PRO A 208 15.72 -3.06 6.80
N ARG A 209 17.01 -2.70 6.81
CA ARG A 209 17.54 -1.61 5.97
C ARG A 209 17.26 -1.79 4.48
N ALA A 210 17.26 -3.03 4.00
CA ALA A 210 16.92 -3.38 2.61
C ALA A 210 15.52 -2.89 2.20
N HIS A 211 14.59 -2.72 3.13
CA HIS A 211 13.22 -2.29 2.84
C HIS A 211 13.03 -0.78 2.94
N ILE A 212 14.01 -0.04 3.46
CA ILE A 212 13.92 1.42 3.60
C ILE A 212 13.93 2.11 2.23
N ALA A 213 14.75 1.65 1.29
CA ALA A 213 14.83 2.25 -0.05
C ALA A 213 13.47 2.22 -0.79
N PRO A 214 12.76 1.07 -0.87
CA PRO A 214 11.39 1.03 -1.39
C PRO A 214 10.40 1.90 -0.59
N LEU A 215 10.49 1.90 0.74
CA LEU A 215 9.60 2.75 1.56
C LEU A 215 9.81 4.24 1.28
N ARG A 216 11.04 4.67 0.99
CA ARG A 216 11.34 6.06 0.59
C ARG A 216 10.74 6.40 -0.77
N SER A 217 10.77 5.48 -1.74
CA SER A 217 10.11 5.74 -3.04
C SER A 217 8.59 5.83 -2.89
N PHE A 218 7.98 4.99 -2.07
CA PHE A 218 6.55 5.09 -1.75
C PHE A 218 6.20 6.38 -1.02
N ALA A 219 7.00 6.79 -0.03
CA ALA A 219 6.79 8.05 0.69
C ALA A 219 6.94 9.26 -0.25
N ALA A 220 7.93 9.24 -1.14
CA ALA A 220 8.14 10.26 -2.16
C ALA A 220 6.96 10.32 -3.16
N ALA A 221 6.35 9.18 -3.49
CA ALA A 221 5.17 9.11 -4.35
C ALA A 221 3.88 9.54 -3.65
N ALA A 222 3.78 9.34 -2.33
CA ALA A 222 2.61 9.70 -1.52
C ALA A 222 2.57 11.18 -1.16
N LEU A 223 3.74 11.83 -1.05
CA LEU A 223 3.79 13.29 -1.03
C LEU A 223 3.16 13.76 -2.35
N PRO A 224 2.17 14.68 -2.32
CA PRO A 224 1.65 15.27 -3.55
C PRO A 224 2.85 15.91 -4.21
N SER A 225 3.40 15.22 -5.22
CA SER A 225 4.47 15.76 -6.03
C SER A 225 3.93 17.10 -6.49
N ARG A 226 4.52 18.20 -5.99
CA ARG A 226 4.21 19.53 -6.48
C ARG A 226 4.42 19.40 -7.97
N SER A 227 3.30 19.39 -8.68
CA SER A 227 3.14 18.96 -10.05
C SER A 227 4.41 19.11 -10.90
N PRO A 228 4.95 18.03 -11.49
CA PRO A 228 5.88 18.15 -12.60
C PRO A 228 5.17 18.63 -13.89
N SER A 229 4.11 19.46 -13.79
CA SER A 229 3.71 20.36 -14.88
C SER A 229 4.78 21.42 -15.19
N ALA A 230 5.82 21.56 -14.36
CA ALA A 230 6.99 22.35 -14.72
C ALA A 230 7.99 21.50 -15.53
N ASN A 231 7.77 21.37 -16.84
CA ASN A 231 8.77 21.06 -17.86
C ASN A 231 9.28 19.62 -18.05
N GLY A 232 8.59 18.61 -17.52
CA GLY A 232 8.78 17.23 -17.99
C GLY A 232 8.21 16.99 -19.39
N ARG A 233 8.58 17.79 -20.39
CA ARG A 233 8.34 17.45 -21.80
C ARG A 233 8.84 16.03 -21.97
N VAL A 234 7.95 15.10 -22.31
CA VAL A 234 8.38 13.74 -22.64
C VAL A 234 9.36 13.91 -23.81
N LYS A 235 10.65 13.72 -23.54
CA LYS A 235 11.68 13.90 -24.54
C LYS A 235 11.54 12.76 -25.53
N LEU A 236 10.84 13.03 -26.62
CA LEU A 236 10.86 12.20 -27.82
C LEU A 236 12.14 12.50 -28.65
N ASP A 237 12.97 13.43 -28.18
CA ASP A 237 14.30 13.75 -28.66
C ASP A 237 15.18 12.50 -28.50
N GLY A 238 15.58 11.88 -29.61
CA GLY A 238 16.33 10.61 -29.63
C GLY A 238 15.61 9.46 -30.34
N LEU A 239 14.28 9.52 -30.44
CA LEU A 239 13.53 8.58 -31.29
C LEU A 239 13.65 8.97 -32.77
N ASP A 240 13.84 7.99 -33.64
CA ASP A 240 13.77 8.22 -35.07
C ASP A 240 12.33 8.55 -35.54
N GLY A 241 12.20 9.07 -36.76
CA GLY A 241 10.89 9.46 -37.30
C GLY A 241 9.89 8.30 -37.36
N SER A 242 10.36 7.07 -37.62
CA SER A 242 9.51 5.88 -37.71
C SER A 242 8.99 5.44 -36.33
N GLN A 243 9.83 5.51 -35.30
CA GLN A 243 9.49 5.21 -33.91
C GLN A 243 8.50 6.24 -33.36
N ARG A 244 8.67 7.52 -33.71
CA ARG A 244 7.74 8.59 -33.33
C ARG A 244 6.37 8.38 -33.97
N ALA A 245 6.31 8.15 -35.28
CA ALA A 245 5.06 7.88 -35.99
C ALA A 245 4.35 6.64 -35.42
N MET A 246 5.11 5.58 -35.13
CA MET A 246 4.59 4.38 -34.46
C MET A 246 3.97 4.69 -33.09
N LEU A 247 4.70 5.40 -32.22
CA LEU A 247 4.19 5.78 -30.90
C LEU A 247 2.96 6.66 -31.01
N GLU A 248 2.93 7.60 -31.95
CA GLU A 248 1.78 8.46 -32.17
C GLU A 248 0.54 7.65 -32.56
N LEU A 249 0.67 6.74 -33.53
CA LEU A 249 -0.44 5.89 -33.97
C LEU A 249 -0.95 4.96 -32.84
N LEU A 250 -0.04 4.34 -32.08
CA LEU A 250 -0.39 3.38 -31.03
C LEU A 250 -0.86 4.04 -29.72
N VAL A 251 -0.28 5.18 -29.36
CA VAL A 251 -0.49 5.81 -28.05
C VAL A 251 -1.51 6.94 -28.13
N ARG A 252 -1.31 7.89 -29.04
CA ARG A 252 -2.18 9.06 -29.21
C ARG A 252 -3.46 8.67 -29.91
N HIS A 253 -3.37 8.02 -31.06
CA HIS A 253 -4.54 7.61 -31.85
C HIS A 253 -5.15 6.27 -31.41
N ARG A 254 -4.47 5.55 -30.49
CA ARG A 254 -4.91 4.26 -29.95
C ARG A 254 -5.32 3.25 -31.04
N ARG A 255 -4.63 3.28 -32.18
CA ARG A 255 -4.89 2.32 -33.26
C ARG A 255 -4.47 0.91 -32.85
N PRO A 256 -5.25 -0.12 -33.19
CA PRO A 256 -4.88 -1.51 -32.93
C PRO A 256 -3.52 -1.85 -33.58
N PRO A 257 -2.65 -2.66 -32.93
CA PRO A 257 -1.35 -3.04 -33.49
C PRO A 257 -1.45 -3.73 -34.86
N GLN A 258 -2.53 -4.46 -35.11
CA GLN A 258 -2.78 -5.12 -36.41
C GLN A 258 -3.01 -4.14 -37.56
N ASP A 259 -3.45 -2.92 -37.28
CA ASP A 259 -3.72 -1.90 -38.29
C ASP A 259 -2.49 -1.02 -38.53
N VAL A 260 -1.64 -0.86 -37.52
CA VAL A 260 -0.41 -0.05 -37.58
C VAL A 260 0.74 -0.82 -38.22
N ALA A 261 0.84 -2.13 -37.99
CA ALA A 261 1.94 -2.95 -38.51
C ALA A 261 2.08 -2.88 -40.05
N PRO A 262 1.00 -3.01 -40.86
CA PRO A 262 1.08 -2.87 -42.31
C PRO A 262 1.47 -1.45 -42.76
N LEU A 263 1.02 -0.40 -42.05
CA LEU A 263 1.33 0.99 -42.38
C LEU A 263 2.82 1.31 -42.25
N ILE A 264 3.52 0.62 -41.34
CA ILE A 264 4.95 0.80 -41.09
C ILE A 264 5.78 -0.25 -41.85
N GLY A 265 5.13 -1.22 -42.52
CA GLY A 265 5.81 -2.27 -43.28
C GLY A 265 6.55 -3.29 -42.42
N VAL A 266 6.07 -3.55 -41.20
CA VAL A 266 6.69 -4.51 -40.26
C VAL A 266 5.68 -5.57 -39.81
N SER A 267 6.18 -6.70 -39.30
CA SER A 267 5.29 -7.69 -38.68
C SER A 267 4.71 -7.17 -37.35
N ARG A 268 3.56 -7.70 -36.93
CA ARG A 268 2.96 -7.34 -35.63
C ARG A 268 3.92 -7.56 -34.45
N ARG A 269 4.61 -8.70 -34.43
CA ARG A 269 5.55 -9.05 -33.37
C ARG A 269 6.73 -8.08 -33.32
N GLU A 270 7.22 -7.68 -34.49
CA GLU A 270 8.28 -6.69 -34.61
C GLU A 270 7.82 -5.29 -34.19
N LEU A 271 6.60 -4.88 -34.56
CA LEU A 271 5.98 -3.65 -34.10
C LEU A 271 5.90 -3.60 -32.56
N GLU A 272 5.39 -4.68 -31.94
CA GLU A 272 5.26 -4.79 -30.48
C GLU A 272 6.64 -4.72 -29.79
N SER A 273 7.68 -5.32 -30.37
CA SER A 273 9.06 -5.24 -29.88
C SER A 273 9.65 -3.83 -30.01
N ARG A 274 9.54 -3.21 -31.20
CA ARG A 274 9.99 -1.83 -31.45
C ARG A 274 9.28 -0.83 -30.54
N PHE A 275 7.98 -1.04 -30.28
CA PHE A 275 7.20 -0.23 -29.36
C PHE A 275 7.76 -0.25 -27.93
N VAL A 276 8.10 -1.44 -27.41
CA VAL A 276 8.74 -1.55 -26.09
C VAL A 276 10.13 -0.92 -26.09
N GLY A 277 10.93 -1.12 -27.15
CA GLY A 277 12.22 -0.44 -27.31
C GLY A 277 12.10 1.08 -27.25
N ALA A 278 11.10 1.66 -27.92
CA ALA A 278 10.83 3.09 -27.88
C ALA A 278 10.39 3.56 -26.47
N LEU A 279 9.54 2.79 -25.77
CA LEU A 279 9.16 3.08 -24.38
C LEU A 279 10.35 3.02 -23.42
N ARG A 280 11.29 2.07 -23.60
CA ARG A 280 12.54 1.99 -22.81
C ARG A 280 13.41 3.22 -23.03
N HIS A 281 13.57 3.63 -24.28
CA HIS A 281 14.35 4.81 -24.63
C HIS A 281 13.76 6.07 -23.99
N VAL A 282 12.43 6.25 -24.08
CA VAL A 282 11.73 7.40 -23.48
C VAL A 282 11.73 7.34 -21.95
N GLY A 283 11.56 6.15 -21.36
CA GLY A 283 11.47 5.95 -19.92
C GLY A 283 12.83 5.88 -19.21
N GLY A 284 13.93 5.65 -19.95
CA GLY A 284 15.24 5.37 -19.39
C GLY A 284 15.28 4.08 -18.56
N VAL A 285 14.50 3.06 -18.95
CA VAL A 285 14.30 1.83 -18.17
C VAL A 285 14.60 0.59 -19.00
N GLY A 286 15.30 -0.37 -18.40
CA GLY A 286 15.52 -1.71 -18.97
C GLY A 286 16.51 -1.78 -20.15
N THR A 287 16.74 -3.01 -20.62
CA THR A 287 17.55 -3.30 -21.83
C THR A 287 16.74 -4.16 -22.80
N PRO A 288 17.01 -4.09 -24.12
CA PRO A 288 16.35 -4.95 -25.10
C PRO A 288 16.36 -6.43 -24.70
N SER A 289 15.24 -7.13 -24.91
CA SER A 289 15.08 -8.53 -24.54
C SER A 289 14.28 -9.31 -25.59
N ASP A 290 14.47 -10.62 -25.67
CA ASP A 290 13.67 -11.48 -26.57
C ASP A 290 12.17 -11.49 -26.22
N GLY A 291 11.84 -11.10 -24.98
CA GLY A 291 10.46 -10.99 -24.47
C GLY A 291 9.71 -9.72 -24.88
N ASP A 292 10.37 -8.78 -25.56
CA ASP A 292 9.84 -7.43 -25.81
C ASP A 292 8.52 -7.44 -26.59
N ALA A 293 8.40 -8.31 -27.59
CA ALA A 293 7.15 -8.44 -28.33
C ALA A 293 5.98 -8.87 -27.43
N GLY A 294 6.23 -9.78 -26.49
CA GLY A 294 5.20 -10.20 -25.54
C GLY A 294 4.82 -9.08 -24.58
N ILE A 295 5.80 -8.30 -24.11
CA ILE A 295 5.56 -7.11 -23.27
C ILE A 295 4.73 -6.09 -24.05
N GLY A 296 5.07 -5.82 -25.31
CA GLY A 296 4.32 -4.94 -26.20
C GLY A 296 2.88 -5.40 -26.39
N ALA A 297 2.68 -6.69 -26.66
CA ALA A 297 1.35 -7.30 -26.75
C ALA A 297 0.55 -7.11 -25.46
N TYR A 298 1.17 -7.26 -24.28
CA TYR A 298 0.53 -7.04 -22.99
C TYR A 298 0.14 -5.58 -22.74
N LEU A 299 1.02 -4.63 -23.06
CA LEU A 299 0.82 -3.19 -22.84
C LEU A 299 -0.20 -2.58 -23.79
N LEU A 300 -0.24 -3.05 -25.03
CA LEU A 300 -1.17 -2.59 -26.08
C LEU A 300 -2.52 -3.32 -26.06
N SER A 301 -2.65 -4.40 -25.28
CA SER A 301 -3.89 -5.19 -25.20
C SER A 301 -5.05 -4.40 -24.57
N SER A 302 -6.16 -4.33 -25.29
CA SER A 302 -7.46 -3.88 -24.80
C SER A 302 -8.33 -5.00 -24.21
N ALA A 303 -7.78 -6.22 -24.10
CA ALA A 303 -8.52 -7.38 -23.64
C ALA A 303 -8.97 -7.25 -22.17
N PRO A 304 -10.04 -7.97 -21.76
CA PRO A 304 -10.47 -8.00 -20.36
C PRO A 304 -9.34 -8.42 -19.40
N VAL A 305 -9.43 -7.96 -18.15
CA VAL A 305 -8.41 -8.17 -17.11
C VAL A 305 -7.97 -9.64 -16.99
N ALA A 306 -8.92 -10.59 -17.08
CA ALA A 306 -8.62 -12.01 -16.99
C ALA A 306 -7.67 -12.50 -18.11
N VAL A 307 -7.79 -11.96 -19.32
CA VAL A 307 -6.92 -12.29 -20.47
C VAL A 307 -5.55 -11.64 -20.30
N ARG A 308 -5.51 -10.37 -19.84
CA ARG A 308 -4.24 -9.70 -19.52
C ARG A 308 -3.48 -10.41 -18.42
N ASP A 309 -4.16 -10.93 -17.40
CA ASP A 309 -3.56 -11.74 -16.32
C ASP A 309 -2.99 -13.07 -16.85
N GLN A 310 -3.57 -13.66 -17.91
CA GLN A 310 -3.00 -14.82 -18.58
C GLN A 310 -1.74 -14.46 -19.38
N LEU A 311 -1.76 -13.35 -20.13
CA LEU A 311 -0.58 -12.83 -20.85
C LEU A 311 0.56 -12.54 -19.88
N TRP A 312 0.26 -11.87 -18.76
CA TRP A 312 1.22 -11.60 -17.70
C TRP A 312 1.86 -12.87 -17.13
N ARG A 313 1.06 -13.90 -16.84
CA ARG A 313 1.58 -15.19 -16.35
C ARG A 313 2.51 -15.86 -17.36
N ARG A 314 2.21 -15.79 -18.65
CA ARG A 314 3.09 -16.32 -19.70
C ARG A 314 4.40 -15.53 -19.79
N LEU A 315 4.33 -14.20 -19.74
CA LEU A 315 5.51 -13.33 -19.73
C LEU A 315 6.40 -13.60 -18.52
N SER A 316 5.82 -13.69 -17.34
CA SER A 316 6.54 -13.99 -16.11
C SER A 316 7.19 -15.38 -16.17
N ALA A 317 6.51 -16.38 -16.74
CA ALA A 317 7.09 -17.71 -16.97
C ALA A 317 8.25 -17.71 -17.98
N GLN A 318 8.32 -16.72 -18.87
CA GLN A 318 9.41 -16.49 -19.81
C GLN A 318 10.54 -15.63 -19.22
N GLY A 319 10.46 -15.26 -17.94
CA GLY A 319 11.49 -14.48 -17.26
C GLY A 319 11.39 -12.97 -17.47
N ALA A 320 10.26 -12.45 -17.96
CA ALA A 320 10.07 -11.00 -18.06
C ALA A 320 10.14 -10.35 -16.67
N ASP A 321 11.00 -9.34 -16.50
CA ASP A 321 11.08 -8.59 -15.25
C ASP A 321 9.81 -7.78 -15.06
N ALA A 322 9.16 -8.08 -13.97
CA ALA A 322 7.88 -7.53 -13.64
C ALA A 322 8.04 -6.02 -13.29
N LEU A 323 9.14 -5.60 -12.65
CA LEU A 323 9.40 -4.19 -12.33
C LEU A 323 9.54 -3.34 -13.59
N GLU A 324 10.22 -3.89 -14.58
CA GLU A 324 10.36 -3.27 -15.90
C GLU A 324 9.00 -3.08 -16.59
N VAL A 325 8.15 -4.11 -16.61
CA VAL A 325 6.82 -4.00 -17.24
C VAL A 325 5.95 -2.92 -16.56
N ASP A 326 6.03 -2.79 -15.24
CA ASP A 326 5.34 -1.73 -14.52
C ASP A 326 5.87 -0.33 -14.89
N ALA A 327 7.19 -0.16 -14.92
CA ALA A 327 7.83 1.09 -15.34
C ALA A 327 7.47 1.49 -16.77
N LEU A 328 7.39 0.52 -17.68
CA LEU A 328 6.94 0.72 -19.07
C LEU A 328 5.46 1.11 -19.13
N SER A 329 4.60 0.48 -18.32
CA SER A 329 3.18 0.84 -18.21
C SER A 329 3.00 2.28 -17.73
N LEU A 330 3.75 2.70 -16.70
CA LEU A 330 3.74 4.09 -16.20
C LEU A 330 4.25 5.09 -17.25
N THR A 331 5.23 4.70 -18.07
CA THR A 331 5.74 5.52 -19.17
C THR A 331 4.70 5.66 -20.27
N LEU A 332 4.00 4.58 -20.62
CA LEU A 332 2.89 4.59 -21.56
C LEU A 332 1.73 5.48 -21.07
N GLU A 333 1.34 5.39 -19.80
CA GLU A 333 0.32 6.26 -19.23
C GLU A 333 0.71 7.74 -19.26
N ARG A 334 1.98 8.05 -19.00
CA ARG A 334 2.51 9.42 -19.11
C ARG A 334 2.42 9.93 -20.56
N LEU A 335 2.81 9.11 -21.54
CA LEU A 335 2.67 9.46 -22.96
C LEU A 335 1.21 9.65 -23.38
N ARG A 336 0.28 8.82 -22.89
CA ARG A 336 -1.17 8.96 -23.17
C ARG A 336 -1.78 10.25 -22.60
N ARG A 337 -1.19 10.82 -21.55
CA ARG A 337 -1.62 12.08 -20.93
C ARG A 337 -0.85 13.30 -21.45
N ALA A 338 0.14 13.10 -22.32
CA ALA A 338 0.94 14.19 -22.85
C ALA A 338 0.08 15.11 -23.74
N PRO A 339 0.23 16.45 -23.64
CA PRO A 339 -0.52 17.39 -24.45
C PRO A 339 -0.14 17.28 -25.92
N ASP A 340 -1.01 17.72 -26.83
CA ASP A 340 -0.79 17.66 -28.29
C ASP A 340 0.52 18.32 -28.73
N GLN A 341 0.97 19.36 -28.02
CA GLN A 341 2.23 20.06 -28.29
C GLN A 341 3.48 19.22 -28.01
N ALA A 342 3.35 18.14 -27.23
CA ALA A 342 4.44 17.22 -26.96
C ALA A 342 4.62 16.20 -28.11
N TRP A 343 3.63 16.09 -29.00
CA TRP A 343 3.71 15.27 -30.20
C TRP A 343 4.20 16.15 -31.36
N PRO A 344 5.28 15.76 -32.05
CA PRO A 344 5.72 16.48 -33.24
C PRO A 344 4.60 16.51 -34.28
N ARG A 345 4.47 17.63 -34.99
CA ARG A 345 3.57 17.78 -36.13
C ARG A 345 4.16 17.15 -37.38
#